data_AF-A0A3D0QG41-F1
#
_entry.id   AF-A0A3D0QG41-F1
#
_cell.length_a   1.000
_cell.length_b   1.000
_cell.length_c   1.000
_cell.angle_alpha   90.00
_cell.angle_beta   90.00
_cell.angle_gamma   90.00
#
_symmetry.space_group_name_H-M   'P 1'
#
loop_
_entity.id
_entity.type
_entity.pdbx_description
1 polymer ?
#
loop_
_entity_poly.entity_id
_entity_poly.type
_entity_poly.pdbx_seq_one_letter_code
_entity_poly.pdbx_strand_id
1 'polypeptide(L)'
;MTSRAYFRLLQPYQYHSDSLFEFGMKLSTVAKGYIARLFLVFDVLNGTHWERIRVQLPVSVGDSTYSILFPQYPGLSECTTSDAFLVIWKIGYLKSIFKDIAQRGYAANSFRQVVFEVVQVESNLYSYCLASRVDRDPRSIRLEQPLYPRITGGSYGVVGGYTLDSLVFYPDGK
;
A
#
# COMPACT_ATOMS: atom_id res chain seq x y z
N MET A 1 17.46 -13.24 -6.72
CA MET A 1 16.20 -13.97 -6.44
C MET A 1 15.09 -13.25 -7.18
N THR A 2 14.65 -13.82 -8.30
CA THR A 2 13.48 -13.37 -9.05
C THR A 2 12.23 -13.70 -8.24
N SER A 3 11.55 -12.66 -7.74
CA SER A 3 10.22 -12.76 -7.17
C SER A 3 9.28 -13.40 -8.21
N ARG A 4 8.82 -14.62 -7.95
CA ARG A 4 7.78 -15.30 -8.75
C ARG A 4 6.47 -15.27 -7.97
N ALA A 5 5.82 -14.12 -7.92
CA ALA A 5 4.39 -14.08 -7.58
C ALA A 5 3.59 -14.30 -8.87
N TYR A 6 3.41 -15.57 -9.27
CA TYR A 6 2.42 -15.93 -10.28
C TYR A 6 1.11 -16.27 -9.57
N PHE A 7 0.38 -15.24 -9.18
CA PHE A 7 -0.98 -15.41 -8.66
C PHE A 7 -1.95 -14.81 -9.67
N ARG A 8 -2.85 -15.63 -10.21
CA ARG A 8 -3.99 -15.15 -11.00
C ARG A 8 -4.97 -14.46 -10.04
N LEU A 9 -4.70 -13.19 -9.75
CA LEU A 9 -5.57 -12.28 -8.98
C LEU A 9 -6.97 -12.12 -9.60
N LEU A 10 -7.23 -12.70 -10.78
CA LEU A 10 -8.53 -12.74 -11.46
C LEU A 10 -9.60 -13.54 -10.71
N GLN A 11 -9.22 -14.43 -9.79
CA GLN A 11 -10.19 -15.30 -9.10
C GLN A 11 -10.01 -15.26 -7.58
N PRO A 12 -10.05 -14.07 -6.94
CA PRO A 12 -9.78 -13.93 -5.51
C PRO A 12 -10.81 -14.69 -4.67
N TYR A 13 -12.01 -14.90 -5.22
CA TYR A 13 -13.10 -15.65 -4.58
C TYR A 13 -12.83 -17.16 -4.45
N GLN A 14 -11.88 -17.73 -5.21
CA GLN A 14 -11.55 -19.16 -5.12
C GLN A 14 -10.70 -19.51 -3.90
N TYR A 15 -9.98 -18.54 -3.35
CA TYR A 15 -9.07 -18.76 -2.24
C TYR A 15 -9.79 -18.56 -0.89
N HIS A 16 -9.29 -19.15 0.20
CA HIS A 16 -9.86 -18.89 1.52
C HIS A 16 -9.60 -17.44 1.95
N SER A 17 -10.45 -16.85 2.78
CA SER A 17 -10.25 -15.45 3.21
C SER A 17 -9.00 -15.29 4.10
N ASP A 18 -8.65 -16.33 4.85
CA ASP A 18 -7.40 -16.39 5.63
C ASP A 18 -6.17 -16.76 4.79
N SER A 19 -6.33 -17.07 3.50
CA SER A 19 -5.18 -17.29 2.63
C SER A 19 -4.32 -16.03 2.59
N LEU A 20 -3.01 -16.25 2.57
CA LEU A 20 -2.01 -15.20 2.65
C LEU A 20 -1.39 -14.96 1.28
N PHE A 21 -0.94 -13.73 1.07
CA PHE A 21 -0.01 -13.43 0.00
C PHE A 21 1.11 -12.56 0.54
N GLU A 22 2.30 -12.80 0.00
CA GLU A 22 3.53 -12.26 0.53
C GLU A 22 4.24 -11.47 -0.55
N PHE A 23 4.69 -10.27 -0.19
CA PHE A 23 5.56 -9.46 -1.02
C PHE A 23 6.82 -9.14 -0.24
N GLY A 24 7.95 -9.34 -0.91
CA GLY A 24 9.26 -9.04 -0.34
C GLY A 24 10.12 -8.29 -1.34
N MET A 25 10.97 -7.42 -0.81
CA MET A 25 11.93 -6.66 -1.60
C MET A 25 13.19 -6.44 -0.77
N LYS A 26 14.30 -6.19 -1.46
CA LYS A 26 15.51 -5.72 -0.80
C LYS A 26 15.40 -4.22 -0.52
N LEU A 27 15.78 -3.83 0.68
CA LEU A 27 15.90 -2.43 1.06
C LEU A 27 17.28 -1.91 0.67
N SER A 28 17.35 -0.62 0.41
CA SER A 28 18.60 0.10 0.26
C SER A 28 19.36 0.08 1.58
N THR A 29 20.68 -0.11 1.52
CA THR A 29 21.56 -0.12 2.70
C THR A 29 21.62 1.23 3.41
N VAL A 30 21.16 2.31 2.76
CA VAL A 30 21.08 3.66 3.34
C VAL A 30 19.68 4.03 3.85
N ALA A 31 18.68 3.16 3.66
CA ALA A 31 17.33 3.41 4.16
C ALA A 31 17.29 3.18 5.67
N LYS A 32 16.71 4.14 6.41
CA LYS A 32 16.52 4.03 7.87
C LYS A 32 15.13 3.50 8.23
N GLY A 33 14.14 3.75 7.39
CA GLY A 33 12.82 3.15 7.52
C GLY A 33 12.14 2.93 6.17
N TYR A 34 11.03 2.20 6.21
CA TYR A 34 10.26 1.90 5.01
C TYR A 34 8.76 1.79 5.29
N ILE A 35 7.97 1.95 4.24
CA ILE A 35 6.53 1.69 4.23
C ILE A 35 6.22 0.84 3.02
N ALA A 36 5.71 -0.37 3.26
CA ALA A 36 5.32 -1.30 2.20
C ALA A 36 3.82 -1.25 1.99
N ARG A 37 3.39 -0.84 0.80
CA ARG A 37 1.98 -0.63 0.43
C ARG A 37 1.61 -1.57 -0.69
N LEU A 38 0.36 -2.00 -0.68
CA LEU A 38 -0.21 -2.73 -1.79
C LEU A 38 -1.39 -1.95 -2.32
N PHE A 39 -1.43 -1.77 -3.63
CA PHE A 39 -2.52 -1.09 -4.30
C PHE A 39 -3.16 -1.99 -5.34
N LEU A 40 -4.48 -1.92 -5.39
CA LEU A 40 -5.30 -2.50 -6.44
C LEU A 40 -5.68 -1.37 -7.38
N VAL A 41 -5.41 -1.56 -8.67
CA VAL A 41 -5.72 -0.57 -9.70
C VAL A 41 -6.90 -1.07 -10.52
N PHE A 42 -7.91 -0.22 -10.65
CA PHE A 42 -9.09 -0.51 -11.43
C PHE A 42 -9.32 0.61 -12.46
N ASP A 43 -9.77 0.25 -13.65
CA ASP A 43 -10.35 1.20 -14.60
C ASP A 43 -11.88 1.09 -14.47
N VAL A 44 -12.51 2.16 -13.98
CA VAL A 44 -13.95 2.23 -13.72
C VAL A 44 -14.61 3.21 -14.66
N LEU A 45 -15.83 2.90 -15.10
CA LEU A 45 -16.62 3.81 -15.92
C LEU A 45 -17.40 4.76 -15.01
N ASN A 46 -17.06 6.04 -15.02
CA ASN A 46 -17.73 7.10 -14.28
C ASN A 46 -18.53 7.97 -15.27
N GLY A 47 -19.82 7.69 -15.38
CA GLY A 47 -20.66 8.26 -16.44
C GLY A 47 -20.21 7.79 -17.82
N THR A 48 -19.63 8.69 -18.62
CA THR A 48 -19.09 8.40 -19.96
C THR A 48 -17.56 8.29 -20.01
N HIS A 49 -16.87 8.51 -18.90
CA HIS A 49 -15.41 8.56 -18.87
C HIS A 49 -14.82 7.38 -18.10
N TRP A 50 -13.80 6.74 -18.68
CA TRP A 50 -12.99 5.76 -17.97
C TRP A 50 -12.03 6.49 -17.03
N GLU A 51 -12.16 6.21 -15.75
CA GLU A 51 -11.32 6.73 -14.68
C GLU A 51 -10.48 5.61 -14.09
N ARG A 52 -9.19 5.87 -13.85
CA ARG A 52 -8.34 4.94 -13.13
C ARG A 52 -8.40 5.25 -11.65
N ILE A 53 -8.92 4.31 -10.88
CA ILE A 53 -8.91 4.38 -9.42
C ILE A 53 -7.85 3.45 -8.85
N ARG A 54 -7.26 3.89 -7.75
CA ARG A 54 -6.22 3.16 -7.02
C ARG A 54 -6.67 3.02 -5.57
N VAL A 55 -6.78 1.77 -5.10
CA VAL A 55 -7.24 1.47 -3.75
C VAL A 55 -6.13 0.78 -2.99
N GLN A 56 -5.68 1.37 -1.87
CA GLN A 56 -4.69 0.75 -1.01
C GLN A 56 -5.33 -0.39 -0.20
N LEU A 57 -4.62 -1.51 -0.11
CA LEU A 57 -5.05 -2.65 0.69
C LEU A 57 -4.57 -2.53 2.15
N PRO A 58 -5.46 -2.73 3.14
CA PRO A 58 -5.10 -2.78 4.55
C PRO A 58 -4.22 -4.00 4.89
N VAL A 59 -3.30 -3.86 5.84
CA VAL A 59 -2.44 -4.97 6.35
C VAL A 59 -3.09 -5.74 7.50
N SER A 60 -3.94 -5.07 8.27
CA SER A 60 -4.70 -5.67 9.38
C SER A 60 -5.98 -4.89 9.66
N VAL A 61 -6.89 -5.53 10.39
CA VAL A 61 -8.08 -4.96 11.01
C VAL A 61 -8.19 -5.65 12.37
N GLY A 62 -8.56 -4.90 13.39
CA GLY A 62 -8.73 -5.42 14.75
C GLY A 62 -9.90 -6.40 14.93
N ASP A 63 -10.53 -6.83 13.82
CA ASP A 63 -11.70 -7.71 13.84
C ASP A 63 -11.60 -8.74 12.70
N SER A 64 -12.07 -9.96 12.94
CA SER A 64 -11.92 -11.13 12.05
C SER A 64 -12.78 -11.05 10.77
N THR A 65 -13.52 -9.96 10.60
CA THR A 65 -14.55 -9.77 9.57
C THR A 65 -14.03 -9.17 8.26
N TYR A 66 -12.74 -8.86 8.13
CA TYR A 66 -12.17 -8.23 6.94
C TYR A 66 -12.87 -6.92 6.54
N SER A 67 -13.41 -6.20 7.53
CA SER A 67 -14.16 -4.96 7.32
C SER A 67 -13.26 -3.83 6.83
N ILE A 68 -13.68 -3.14 5.77
CA ILE A 68 -13.00 -1.95 5.24
C ILE A 68 -13.47 -0.64 5.89
N LEU A 69 -14.31 -0.70 6.94
CA LEU A 69 -14.81 0.48 7.64
C LEU A 69 -13.75 1.14 8.53
N PHE A 70 -12.87 0.34 9.13
CA PHE A 70 -11.78 0.81 10.00
C PHE A 70 -10.45 0.12 9.61
N PRO A 71 -9.95 0.37 8.40
CA PRO A 71 -8.75 -0.30 7.90
C PRO A 71 -7.50 0.16 8.64
N GLN A 72 -6.57 -0.76 8.96
CA GLN A 72 -5.21 -0.40 9.34
C GLN A 72 -4.30 -0.55 8.12
N TYR A 73 -3.63 0.55 7.80
CA TYR A 73 -2.67 0.62 6.71
C TYR A 73 -1.25 0.47 7.24
N PRO A 74 -0.31 0.00 6.39
CA PRO A 74 1.09 -0.07 6.76
C PRO A 74 1.62 1.29 7.23
N GLY A 75 2.18 1.29 8.43
CA GLY A 75 2.90 2.43 9.00
C GLY A 75 4.38 2.43 8.62
N LEU A 76 5.11 3.42 9.15
CA LEU A 76 6.57 3.49 9.02
C LEU A 76 7.23 2.43 9.90
N SER A 77 7.98 1.53 9.28
CA SER A 77 8.78 0.51 9.96
C SER A 77 10.27 0.89 9.95
N GLU A 78 10.99 0.50 10.99
CA GLU A 78 12.44 0.64 11.02
C GLU A 78 13.10 -0.42 10.11
N CYS A 79 14.12 -0.01 9.35
CA CYS A 79 15.01 -0.96 8.70
C CYS A 79 15.92 -1.56 9.77
N THR A 80 15.60 -2.78 10.23
CA THR A 80 16.57 -3.60 10.96
C THR A 80 17.61 -4.12 9.97
N THR A 81 18.81 -4.46 10.43
CA THR A 81 20.00 -4.78 9.61
C THR A 81 19.84 -5.91 8.57
N SER A 82 18.66 -6.51 8.42
CA SER A 82 18.35 -7.41 7.31
C SER A 82 18.01 -6.63 6.04
N ASP A 83 18.84 -6.79 5.00
CA ASP A 83 18.67 -6.17 3.67
C ASP A 83 17.36 -6.56 2.95
N ALA A 84 16.59 -7.51 3.46
CA ALA A 84 15.35 -7.97 2.87
C ALA A 84 14.24 -8.03 3.91
N PHE A 85 13.04 -7.64 3.50
CA PHE A 85 11.85 -7.72 4.33
C PHE A 85 10.73 -8.46 3.58
N LEU A 86 9.76 -8.95 4.36
CA LEU A 86 8.57 -9.63 3.88
C LEU A 86 7.35 -8.96 4.51
N VAL A 87 6.33 -8.67 3.72
CA VAL A 87 5.03 -8.20 4.22
C VAL A 87 3.94 -9.10 3.71
N ILE A 88 3.02 -9.42 4.61
CA ILE A 88 1.95 -10.37 4.41
C ILE A 88 0.63 -9.62 4.46
N TRP A 89 -0.25 -9.97 3.54
CA TRP A 89 -1.63 -9.52 3.53
C TRP A 89 -2.56 -10.73 3.44
N LYS A 90 -3.80 -10.54 3.91
CA LYS A 90 -4.85 -11.55 3.85
C LYS A 90 -5.75 -11.33 2.64
N ILE A 91 -6.09 -12.42 1.94
CA ILE A 91 -7.00 -12.39 0.78
C ILE A 91 -8.40 -11.88 1.14
N GLY A 92 -8.83 -12.02 2.40
CA GLY A 92 -10.11 -11.48 2.85
C GLY A 92 -10.28 -9.98 2.56
N TYR A 93 -9.22 -9.17 2.70
CA TYR A 93 -9.28 -7.74 2.36
C TYR A 93 -9.46 -7.50 0.87
N LEU A 94 -8.79 -8.30 0.04
CA LEU A 94 -8.94 -8.24 -1.42
C LEU A 94 -10.41 -8.47 -1.78
N LYS A 95 -11.00 -9.56 -1.26
CA LYS A 95 -12.42 -9.89 -1.48
C LYS A 95 -13.36 -8.77 -1.03
N SER A 96 -13.11 -8.18 0.15
CA SER A 96 -13.92 -7.07 0.66
C SER A 96 -13.88 -5.84 -0.25
N ILE A 97 -12.70 -5.48 -0.78
CA ILE A 97 -12.56 -4.36 -1.73
C ILE A 97 -13.27 -4.68 -3.06
N PHE A 98 -13.10 -5.88 -3.61
CA PHE A 98 -13.81 -6.27 -4.83
C PHE A 98 -15.34 -6.23 -4.63
N LYS A 99 -15.83 -6.66 -3.46
CA LYS A 99 -17.25 -6.55 -3.10
C LYS A 99 -17.72 -5.10 -3.02
N ASP A 100 -16.95 -4.21 -2.37
CA ASP A 100 -17.26 -2.78 -2.28
C ASP A 100 -17.29 -2.10 -3.66
N ILE A 101 -16.32 -2.39 -4.53
CA ILE A 101 -16.28 -1.88 -5.90
C ILE A 101 -17.50 -2.36 -6.70
N ALA A 102 -17.86 -3.64 -6.59
CA ALA A 102 -19.06 -4.17 -7.23
C ALA A 102 -20.36 -3.53 -6.69
N GLN A 103 -20.44 -3.28 -5.37
CA GLN A 103 -21.58 -2.60 -4.76
C GLN A 103 -21.73 -1.14 -5.21
N ARG A 104 -20.63 -0.48 -5.59
CA ARG A 104 -20.65 0.86 -6.20
C ARG A 104 -21.08 0.86 -7.68
N GLY A 105 -21.43 -0.30 -8.23
CA GLY A 105 -21.93 -0.44 -9.60
C GLY A 105 -20.84 -0.52 -10.67
N TYR A 106 -19.57 -0.70 -10.28
CA TYR A 106 -18.47 -0.87 -11.23
C TYR A 106 -18.37 -2.33 -11.70
N ALA A 107 -18.00 -2.51 -12.97
CA ALA A 107 -17.94 -3.83 -13.60
C ALA A 107 -16.85 -4.73 -12.96
N ALA A 108 -17.12 -6.04 -12.86
CA ALA A 108 -16.17 -7.02 -12.34
C ALA A 108 -14.85 -7.09 -13.13
N ASN A 109 -14.87 -6.70 -14.41
CA ASN A 109 -13.70 -6.67 -15.30
C ASN A 109 -12.87 -5.38 -15.18
N SER A 110 -13.21 -4.48 -14.26
CA SER A 110 -12.49 -3.23 -14.02
C SER A 110 -11.10 -3.44 -13.43
N PHE A 111 -10.78 -4.62 -12.89
CA PHE A 111 -9.49 -4.87 -12.27
C PHE A 111 -8.35 -4.95 -13.30
N ARG A 112 -7.31 -4.14 -13.11
CA ARG A 112 -6.21 -3.99 -14.07
C ARG A 112 -4.91 -4.62 -13.60
N GLN A 113 -4.49 -4.33 -12.37
CA GLN A 113 -3.19 -4.74 -11.85
C GLN A 113 -3.12 -4.59 -10.33
N VAL A 114 -2.11 -5.24 -9.74
CA VAL A 114 -1.65 -4.99 -8.37
C VAL A 114 -0.31 -4.31 -8.43
N VAL A 115 -0.15 -3.27 -7.60
CA VAL A 115 1.11 -2.54 -7.45
C VAL A 115 1.56 -2.68 -6.01
N PHE A 116 2.65 -3.42 -5.80
CA PHE A 116 3.36 -3.41 -4.54
C PHE A 116 4.37 -2.27 -4.57
N GLU A 117 4.23 -1.32 -3.64
CA GLU A 117 5.09 -0.14 -3.53
C GLU A 117 5.82 -0.14 -2.20
N VAL A 118 7.10 0.21 -2.25
CA VAL A 118 7.92 0.37 -1.05
C VAL A 118 8.48 1.77 -1.07
N VAL A 119 8.08 2.55 -0.08
CA VAL A 119 8.65 3.86 0.19
C VAL A 119 9.80 3.65 1.16
N GLN A 120 11.00 4.02 0.78
CA GLN A 120 12.18 3.94 1.62
C GLN A 120 12.61 5.35 2.02
N VAL A 121 12.80 5.59 3.30
CA VAL A 121 13.14 6.92 3.84
C VAL A 121 14.53 6.90 4.47
N GLU A 122 15.29 7.96 4.21
CA GLU A 122 16.60 8.18 4.83
C GLU A 122 16.46 8.65 6.29
N SER A 123 17.57 8.62 7.04
CA SER A 123 17.61 8.93 8.49
C SER A 123 16.93 10.25 8.86
N ASN A 124 17.15 11.32 8.09
CA ASN A 124 16.58 12.63 8.39
C ASN A 124 15.04 12.64 8.29
N LEU A 125 14.51 12.04 7.22
CA LEU A 125 13.07 11.94 7.02
C LEU A 125 12.43 10.96 8.02
N TYR A 126 13.11 9.87 8.32
CA TYR A 126 12.68 8.90 9.33
C TYR A 126 12.54 9.55 10.71
N SER A 127 13.56 10.27 11.19
CA SER A 127 13.53 10.98 12.46
C SER A 127 12.43 12.04 12.50
N TYR A 128 12.21 12.76 11.40
CA TYR A 128 11.11 13.72 11.30
C TYR A 128 9.74 13.05 11.43
N CYS A 129 9.50 11.96 10.70
CA CYS A 129 8.24 11.23 10.76
C CYS A 129 7.94 10.69 12.17
N LEU A 130 8.95 10.16 12.86
CA LEU A 130 8.82 9.70 14.25
C LEU A 130 8.50 10.85 15.22
N ALA A 131 9.21 11.97 15.12
CA ALA A 131 9.04 13.11 16.03
C ALA A 131 7.69 13.80 15.84
N SER A 132 7.23 13.92 14.59
CA SER A 132 5.98 14.57 14.22
C SER A 132 4.74 13.68 14.43
N ARG A 133 4.93 12.38 14.72
CA ARG A 133 3.86 11.37 14.78
C ARG A 133 3.01 11.31 13.51
N VAL A 134 3.58 11.73 12.38
CA VAL A 134 2.94 11.73 11.05
C VAL A 134 2.75 10.29 10.53
N ASP A 135 3.33 9.29 11.19
CA ASP A 135 3.07 7.87 11.00
C ASP A 135 1.81 7.36 11.71
N ARG A 136 1.29 8.10 12.71
CA ARG A 136 0.13 7.69 13.52
C ARG A 136 -1.22 8.18 12.99
N ASP A 137 -1.24 9.09 12.03
CA ASP A 137 -2.45 9.34 11.27
C ASP A 137 -2.47 8.35 10.07
N PRO A 138 -3.44 7.42 10.04
CA PRO A 138 -3.56 6.45 8.95
C PRO A 138 -3.82 7.10 7.57
N ARG A 139 -3.94 8.43 7.51
CA ARG A 139 -4.12 9.24 6.31
C ARG A 139 -2.94 10.15 5.99
N SER A 140 -1.91 10.26 6.83
CA SER A 140 -0.94 11.38 6.76
C SER A 140 0.36 11.10 5.99
N ILE A 141 0.78 9.85 5.79
CA ILE A 141 1.85 9.57 4.83
C ILE A 141 1.26 9.38 3.42
N ARG A 142 0.44 10.34 2.98
CA ARG A 142 0.02 10.42 1.57
C ARG A 142 1.12 11.15 0.81
N LEU A 143 2.04 10.40 0.20
CA LEU A 143 3.02 10.94 -0.74
C LEU A 143 2.36 11.72 -1.90
N GLU A 144 1.07 11.48 -2.14
CA GLU A 144 0.28 12.14 -3.18
C GLU A 144 -0.24 13.53 -2.77
N GLN A 145 -0.14 13.91 -1.49
CA GLN A 145 -0.52 15.23 -0.99
C GLN A 145 0.43 15.64 0.14
N PRO A 146 1.41 16.55 -0.11
CA PRO A 146 2.24 17.07 0.96
C PRO A 146 1.38 17.96 1.86
N LEU A 147 0.74 17.35 2.86
CA LEU A 147 0.12 18.07 3.96
C LEU A 147 1.25 18.47 4.90
N TYR A 148 1.94 19.56 4.57
CA TYR A 148 2.83 20.21 5.51
C TYR A 148 1.95 20.77 6.64
N PRO A 149 1.99 20.23 7.87
CA PRO A 149 1.40 20.95 8.98
C PRO A 149 2.12 22.31 9.07
N ARG A 150 1.35 23.41 9.02
CA ARG A 150 1.89 24.74 9.32
C ARG A 150 2.36 24.72 10.78
N ILE A 151 3.64 24.45 10.99
CA ILE A 151 4.29 24.65 12.28
C ILE A 151 4.47 26.17 12.43
N THR A 152 3.61 26.79 13.23
CA THR A 152 3.70 28.22 13.54
C THR A 152 4.86 28.43 14.52
N GLY A 153 5.98 29.01 14.07
CA GLY A 153 7.09 29.37 14.98
C GLY A 153 8.54 29.25 14.47
N GLY A 154 8.79 29.07 13.18
CA GLY A 154 10.16 29.06 12.60
C GLY A 154 10.56 27.69 12.08
N SER A 155 10.64 27.54 10.76
CA SER A 155 11.89 27.63 9.99
C SER A 155 12.69 26.34 10.08
N TYR A 156 12.43 25.40 9.17
CA TYR A 156 13.30 24.35 8.59
C TYR A 156 12.35 23.31 8.00
N GLY A 157 12.04 23.43 6.71
CA GLY A 157 11.45 22.30 5.98
C GLY A 157 12.51 21.21 5.89
N VAL A 158 12.23 20.02 6.41
CA VAL A 158 13.12 18.89 6.21
C VAL A 158 12.97 18.44 4.75
N VAL A 159 13.98 18.73 3.94
CA VAL A 159 14.15 18.09 2.63
C VAL A 159 14.74 16.72 2.92
N GLY A 160 13.87 15.71 2.89
CA GLY A 160 14.25 14.32 3.04
C GLY A 160 14.17 13.61 1.69
N GLY A 161 15.21 12.86 1.35
CA GLY A 161 15.14 11.90 0.25
C GLY A 161 14.23 10.74 0.62
N TYR A 162 13.40 10.32 -0.33
CA TYR A 162 12.79 9.00 -0.30
C TYR A 162 12.98 8.33 -1.65
N THR A 163 13.09 7.02 -1.63
CA THR A 163 13.06 6.20 -2.85
C THR A 163 11.71 5.49 -2.89
N LEU A 164 11.12 5.44 -4.08
CA LEU A 164 9.92 4.66 -4.34
C LEU A 164 10.28 3.52 -5.28
N ASP A 165 10.18 2.30 -4.79
CA ASP A 165 10.31 1.09 -5.60
C ASP A 165 8.94 0.45 -5.77
N SER A 166 8.66 -0.08 -6.97
CA SER A 166 7.38 -0.72 -7.26
C SER A 166 7.52 -2.02 -8.05
N LEU A 167 6.75 -3.03 -7.67
CA LEU A 167 6.53 -4.26 -8.44
C LEU A 167 5.08 -4.28 -8.93
N VAL A 168 4.89 -4.46 -10.24
CA VAL A 168 3.58 -4.49 -10.89
C VAL A 168 3.24 -5.92 -11.30
N PHE A 169 2.04 -6.36 -10.92
CA PHE A 169 1.53 -7.70 -11.21
C PHE A 169 0.24 -7.58 -12.02
N TYR A 170 0.24 -8.20 -13.20
CA TYR A 170 -0.92 -8.23 -14.07
C TYR A 170 -1.72 -9.52 -13.87
N PRO A 171 -3.07 -9.44 -13.95
CA PRO A 171 -3.96 -10.58 -13.79
C PRO A 171 -3.67 -11.76 -14.74
N ASP A 172 -3.06 -11.52 -15.91
CA ASP A 172 -2.80 -12.53 -16.94
C ASP A 172 -1.33 -12.73 -17.33
N GLY A 173 -0.37 -12.22 -16.55
CA GLY A 173 1.06 -12.45 -16.83
C GLY A 173 1.54 -11.96 -18.21
N LYS A 174 0.90 -10.92 -18.76
CA LYS A 174 1.42 -10.16 -19.91
C LYS A 174 2.46 -9.14 -19.46
#